data_AF-A6GGM9-F1
#
_entry.id   AF-A6GGM9-F1
#
_cell.length_a   1.000
_cell.length_b   1.000
_cell.length_c   1.000
_cell.angle_alpha   90.00
_cell.angle_beta   90.00
_cell.angle_gamma   90.00
#
_symmetry.space_group_name_H-M   'P 1'
#
loop_
_entity.id
_entity.type
_entity.pdbx_description
1 polymer ?
#
loop_
_entity_poly.entity_id
_entity_poly.type
_entity_poly.pdbx_seq_one_letter_code
_entity_poly.pdbx_strand_id
1 'polypeptide(L)'
;MRSRGLVLVFIAGLLLPVGCGAPDITGDVSDYAAAVNGSRTRQCDCHGLLGYASIGECKDGLGDVTQDGQACIESALAGEEERGAEFLPCATTAYMGYSDCLAANVNCDESALMLCTSALDTALDACSESDLRGSIEACL
;
A
#
# COMPACT_ATOMS: atom_id res chain seq x y z
N MET A 1 32.56 0.39 67.62
CA MET A 1 32.81 -0.46 66.44
C MET A 1 31.64 -1.44 66.29
N ARG A 2 30.77 -1.24 65.30
CA ARG A 2 29.74 -2.22 64.89
C ARG A 2 29.36 -1.94 63.45
N SER A 3 29.98 -2.70 62.55
CA SER A 3 29.68 -2.73 61.12
C SER A 3 28.27 -3.29 60.90
N ARG A 4 27.47 -2.63 60.06
CA ARG A 4 26.27 -3.19 59.45
C ARG A 4 26.42 -3.05 57.93
N GLY A 5 26.90 -4.11 57.30
CA GLY A 5 26.90 -4.25 55.85
C GLY A 5 25.49 -4.59 55.39
N LEU A 6 24.93 -3.75 54.52
CA LEU A 6 23.66 -3.97 53.85
C LEU A 6 23.98 -4.57 52.48
N VAL A 7 23.65 -5.86 52.29
CA VAL A 7 23.80 -6.55 51.00
C VAL A 7 22.58 -6.21 50.14
N LEU A 8 22.78 -5.34 49.16
CA LEU A 8 21.81 -5.06 48.09
C LEU A 8 21.84 -6.22 47.09
N VAL A 9 20.81 -7.07 47.13
CA VAL A 9 20.55 -8.08 46.11
C VAL A 9 19.96 -7.36 44.89
N PHE A 10 20.81 -7.08 43.90
CA PHE A 10 20.38 -6.66 42.57
C PHE A 10 19.72 -7.86 41.89
N ILE A 11 18.39 -7.92 41.92
CA ILE A 11 17.61 -8.77 41.01
C ILE A 11 17.63 -8.05 39.67
N ALA A 12 18.62 -8.36 38.85
CA ALA A 12 18.65 -8.02 37.43
C ALA A 12 17.57 -8.86 36.73
N GLY A 13 16.33 -8.36 36.75
CA GLY A 13 15.27 -8.86 35.89
C GLY A 13 15.63 -8.53 34.45
N LEU A 14 16.23 -9.49 33.74
CA LEU A 14 16.30 -9.49 32.28
C LEU A 14 14.86 -9.43 31.76
N LEU A 15 14.45 -8.24 31.31
CA LEU A 15 13.36 -8.08 30.37
C LEU A 15 13.85 -8.68 29.04
N LEU A 16 13.52 -9.96 28.80
CA LEU A 16 13.56 -10.48 27.43
C LEU A 16 12.49 -9.71 26.65
N PRO A 17 12.82 -8.88 25.64
CA PRO A 17 11.80 -8.41 24.72
C PRO A 17 11.21 -9.67 24.10
N VAL A 18 9.92 -9.90 24.36
CA VAL A 18 9.13 -10.86 23.62
C VAL A 18 9.24 -10.40 22.17
N GLY A 19 10.04 -11.11 21.37
CA GLY A 19 10.19 -10.85 19.96
C GLY A 19 8.85 -11.11 19.29
N CYS A 20 8.02 -10.08 19.18
CA CYS A 20 7.03 -10.02 18.13
C CYS A 20 7.84 -10.00 16.82
N GLY A 21 7.74 -11.06 16.03
CA GLY A 21 8.26 -11.00 14.66
C GLY A 21 7.62 -9.84 13.91
N ALA A 22 8.27 -9.37 12.86
CA ALA A 22 7.65 -8.46 11.90
C ALA A 22 6.26 -9.00 11.50
N PRO A 23 5.24 -8.14 11.33
CA PRO A 23 3.94 -8.58 10.88
C PRO A 23 4.05 -9.24 9.50
N ASP A 24 3.23 -10.25 9.26
CA ASP A 24 3.10 -10.88 7.94
C ASP A 24 2.20 -9.99 7.06
N ILE A 25 2.82 -9.29 6.11
CA ILE A 25 2.15 -8.34 5.20
C ILE A 25 1.75 -8.99 3.86
N THR A 26 1.99 -10.29 3.65
CA THR A 26 1.73 -10.95 2.36
C THR A 26 0.26 -10.83 1.93
N GLY A 27 -0.67 -10.90 2.88
CA GLY A 27 -2.10 -10.66 2.66
C GLY A 27 -2.38 -9.23 2.21
N ASP A 28 -1.82 -8.24 2.91
CA ASP A 28 -2.02 -6.83 2.60
C ASP A 28 -1.44 -6.45 1.22
N VAL A 29 -0.29 -7.04 0.84
CA VAL A 29 0.30 -6.87 -0.49
C VAL A 29 -0.60 -7.45 -1.58
N SER A 30 -1.17 -8.65 -1.36
CA SER A 30 -2.12 -9.26 -2.30
C SER A 30 -3.38 -8.40 -2.46
N ASP A 31 -3.94 -7.89 -1.37
CA ASP A 31 -5.14 -7.04 -1.40
C ASP A 31 -4.87 -5.70 -2.08
N TYR A 32 -3.70 -5.11 -1.81
CA TYR A 32 -3.23 -3.90 -2.48
C TYR A 32 -3.08 -4.11 -4.00
N ALA A 33 -2.40 -5.18 -4.41
CA ALA A 33 -2.23 -5.52 -5.82
C ALA A 33 -3.59 -5.73 -6.52
N ALA A 34 -4.54 -6.40 -5.86
CA ALA A 34 -5.88 -6.60 -6.38
C ALA A 34 -6.63 -5.26 -6.54
N ALA A 35 -6.51 -4.33 -5.60
CA ALA A 35 -7.13 -3.01 -5.67
C ALA A 35 -6.53 -2.15 -6.80
N VAL A 36 -5.20 -2.15 -6.95
CA VAL A 36 -4.51 -1.48 -8.06
C VAL A 36 -5.00 -2.03 -9.40
N ASN A 37 -4.98 -3.35 -9.60
CA ASN A 37 -5.44 -3.99 -10.84
C ASN A 37 -6.93 -3.71 -11.13
N GLY A 38 -7.76 -3.74 -10.09
CA GLY A 38 -9.17 -3.37 -10.18
C GLY A 38 -9.35 -1.95 -10.70
N SER A 39 -8.62 -0.99 -10.13
CA SER A 39 -8.67 0.41 -10.57
C SER A 39 -8.14 0.63 -11.99
N ARG A 40 -7.03 -0.02 -12.39
CA ARG A 40 -6.51 0.03 -13.77
C ARG A 40 -7.51 -0.53 -14.77
N THR A 41 -8.17 -1.64 -14.43
CA THR A 41 -9.26 -2.19 -15.25
C THR A 41 -10.38 -1.17 -15.45
N ARG A 42 -10.80 -0.49 -14.38
CA ARG A 42 -11.83 0.57 -14.47
C ARG A 42 -11.37 1.77 -15.27
N GLN A 43 -10.11 2.15 -15.18
CA GLN A 43 -9.55 3.27 -15.95
C GLN A 43 -9.65 2.99 -17.45
N CYS A 44 -9.46 1.73 -17.85
CA CYS A 44 -9.57 1.29 -19.24
C CYS A 44 -11.00 1.19 -19.78
N ASP A 45 -12.05 1.27 -18.95
CA ASP A 45 -13.43 1.37 -19.44
C ASP A 45 -13.58 2.64 -20.32
N CYS A 46 -12.79 3.67 -20.03
CA CYS A 46 -12.71 4.92 -20.79
C CYS A 46 -11.39 5.09 -21.56
N HIS A 47 -10.84 3.99 -22.10
CA HIS A 47 -9.56 3.94 -22.82
C HIS A 47 -9.28 5.11 -23.78
N GLY A 48 -10.30 5.62 -24.49
CA GLY A 48 -10.15 6.76 -25.40
C GLY A 48 -9.70 8.06 -24.73
N LEU A 49 -10.08 8.30 -23.47
CA LEU A 49 -9.59 9.45 -22.69
C LEU A 49 -8.10 9.35 -22.36
N LEU A 50 -7.59 8.11 -22.25
CA LEU A 50 -6.19 7.83 -21.96
C LEU A 50 -5.33 7.77 -23.24
N GLY A 51 -5.94 7.98 -24.41
CA GLY A 51 -5.25 7.97 -25.70
C GLY A 51 -5.03 6.58 -26.31
N TYR A 52 -5.60 5.52 -25.73
CA TYR A 52 -5.54 4.17 -26.29
C TYR A 52 -6.63 3.96 -27.34
N ALA A 53 -6.38 3.11 -28.34
CA ALA A 53 -7.36 2.81 -29.39
C ALA A 53 -8.37 1.72 -28.96
N SER A 54 -8.07 0.95 -27.92
CA SER A 54 -8.98 -0.07 -27.38
C SER A 54 -8.77 -0.33 -25.90
N ILE A 55 -9.74 -1.01 -25.26
CA ILE A 55 -9.63 -1.50 -23.89
C ILE A 55 -8.43 -2.46 -23.74
N GLY A 56 -8.18 -3.32 -24.74
CA GLY A 56 -7.07 -4.27 -24.71
C GLY A 56 -5.72 -3.56 -24.70
N GLU A 57 -5.54 -2.59 -25.60
CA GLU A 57 -4.32 -1.77 -25.65
C GLU A 57 -4.11 -0.98 -24.35
N CYS A 58 -5.19 -0.46 -23.75
CA CYS A 58 -5.10 0.20 -22.46
C CYS A 58 -4.63 -0.75 -21.34
N LYS A 59 -5.19 -1.96 -21.29
CA LYS A 59 -4.78 -2.96 -20.28
C LYS A 59 -3.33 -3.38 -20.46
N ASP A 60 -2.90 -3.60 -21.70
CA ASP A 60 -1.51 -3.92 -22.01
C ASP A 60 -0.57 -2.75 -21.66
N GLY A 61 -1.03 -1.49 -21.86
CA GLY A 61 -0.26 -0.29 -21.57
C GLY A 61 -0.14 0.05 -20.08
N LEU A 62 -1.21 -0.14 -19.30
CA LEU A 62 -1.19 0.06 -17.85
C LEU A 62 -0.58 -1.12 -17.10
N GLY A 63 -0.71 -2.33 -17.64
CA GLY A 63 -0.24 -3.57 -17.02
C GLY A 63 -0.98 -3.96 -15.74
N ASP A 64 -0.77 -5.20 -15.31
CA ASP A 64 -1.24 -5.70 -14.02
C ASP A 64 -0.07 -5.88 -13.05
N VAL A 65 -0.32 -5.68 -11.77
CA VAL A 65 0.56 -6.11 -10.68
C VAL A 65 0.53 -7.64 -10.64
N THR A 66 1.60 -8.25 -11.16
CA THR A 66 1.77 -9.70 -11.21
C THR A 66 2.32 -10.25 -9.89
N GLN A 67 2.56 -11.57 -9.81
CA GLN A 67 3.25 -12.18 -8.68
C GLN A 67 4.66 -11.62 -8.48
N ASP A 68 5.37 -11.30 -9.58
CA ASP A 68 6.70 -10.68 -9.49
C ASP A 68 6.61 -9.25 -8.93
N GLY A 69 5.54 -8.52 -9.26
CA GLY A 69 5.23 -7.21 -8.67
C GLY A 69 4.95 -7.31 -7.17
N GLN A 70 4.16 -8.29 -6.73
CA GLN A 70 3.90 -8.54 -5.31
C GLN A 70 5.18 -8.89 -4.56
N ALA A 71 6.01 -9.80 -5.10
CA ALA A 71 7.30 -10.14 -4.51
C ALA A 71 8.27 -8.94 -4.45
N CYS A 72 8.20 -8.03 -5.43
CA CYS A 72 8.93 -6.77 -5.41
C CYS A 72 8.46 -5.87 -4.26
N ILE A 73 7.15 -5.73 -4.04
CA ILE A 73 6.59 -4.93 -2.93
C ILE A 73 7.02 -5.51 -1.58
N GLU A 74 6.90 -6.83 -1.39
CA GLU A 74 7.37 -7.52 -0.18
C GLU A 74 8.87 -7.26 0.06
N SER A 75 9.68 -7.32 -1.00
CA SER A 75 11.12 -7.04 -0.92
C SER A 75 11.42 -5.57 -0.61
N ALA A 76 10.62 -4.64 -1.14
CA ALA A 76 10.75 -3.21 -0.87
C ALA A 76 10.38 -2.84 0.57
N LEU A 77 9.54 -3.65 1.22
CA LEU A 77 9.10 -3.50 2.61
C LEU A 77 9.89 -4.37 3.59
N ALA A 78 10.91 -5.09 3.14
CA ALA A 78 11.73 -5.93 4.02
C ALA A 78 12.47 -5.08 5.07
N GLY A 79 12.21 -5.35 6.34
CA GLY A 79 12.68 -4.56 7.48
C GLY A 79 11.82 -3.32 7.82
N GLU A 80 10.78 -3.04 7.03
CA GLU A 80 9.81 -1.96 7.21
C GLU A 80 8.38 -2.51 7.29
N GLU A 81 8.21 -3.81 7.60
CA GLU A 81 6.93 -4.51 7.50
C GLU A 81 5.87 -3.94 8.45
N GLU A 82 6.28 -3.44 9.62
CA GLU A 82 5.38 -2.77 10.57
C GLU A 82 4.73 -1.51 9.95
N ARG A 83 5.54 -0.71 9.26
CA ARG A 83 5.07 0.48 8.55
C ARG A 83 4.28 0.11 7.30
N GLY A 84 4.70 -0.94 6.60
CA GLY A 84 3.97 -1.54 5.50
C GLY A 84 2.55 -1.98 5.89
N ALA A 85 2.40 -2.61 7.06
CA ALA A 85 1.11 -3.04 7.60
C ALA A 85 0.17 -1.87 7.94
N GLU A 86 0.71 -0.66 8.16
CA GLU A 86 -0.11 0.56 8.33
C GLU A 86 -0.47 1.20 6.98
N PHE A 87 0.50 1.30 6.06
CA PHE A 87 0.30 1.95 4.76
C PHE A 87 -0.59 1.14 3.81
N LEU A 88 -0.31 -0.16 3.63
CA LEU A 88 -0.95 -0.98 2.60
C LEU A 88 -2.49 -1.01 2.72
N PRO A 89 -3.11 -1.23 3.90
CA PRO A 89 -4.57 -1.23 4.01
C PRO A 89 -5.22 0.13 3.69
N CYS A 90 -4.53 1.22 4.06
CA CYS A 90 -4.98 2.57 3.72
C CYS A 90 -4.93 2.80 2.20
N ALA A 91 -3.80 2.46 1.57
CA ALA A 91 -3.62 2.61 0.14
C ALA A 91 -4.59 1.72 -0.67
N THR A 92 -4.83 0.48 -0.21
CA THR A 92 -5.85 -0.43 -0.77
C THR A 92 -7.23 0.24 -0.78
N THR A 93 -7.63 0.85 0.34
CA THR A 93 -8.91 1.57 0.44
C THR A 93 -8.96 2.76 -0.54
N ALA A 94 -7.85 3.49 -0.70
CA ALA A 94 -7.75 4.58 -1.66
C ALA A 94 -7.96 4.11 -3.10
N TYR A 95 -7.32 3.02 -3.53
CA TYR A 95 -7.51 2.44 -4.86
C TYR A 95 -8.91 1.88 -5.08
N MET A 96 -9.53 1.29 -4.06
CA MET A 96 -10.94 0.88 -4.13
C MET A 96 -11.86 2.09 -4.34
N GLY A 97 -11.65 3.17 -3.58
CA GLY A 97 -12.40 4.41 -3.76
C GLY A 97 -12.19 5.04 -5.14
N TYR A 98 -10.98 4.97 -5.69
CA TYR A 98 -10.70 5.38 -7.07
C TYR A 98 -11.46 4.53 -8.09
N SER A 99 -11.43 3.20 -7.94
CA SER A 99 -12.21 2.28 -8.77
C SER A 99 -13.72 2.60 -8.74
N ASP A 100 -14.29 2.87 -7.57
CA ASP A 100 -15.69 3.23 -7.42
C ASP A 100 -16.02 4.59 -8.08
N CYS A 101 -15.12 5.56 -7.95
CA CYS A 101 -15.23 6.86 -8.62
C CYS A 101 -15.22 6.70 -10.15
N LEU A 102 -14.30 5.90 -10.68
CA LEU A 102 -14.23 5.58 -12.11
C LEU A 102 -15.50 4.87 -12.60
N ALA A 103 -16.03 3.93 -11.81
CA ALA A 103 -17.28 3.24 -12.15
C ALA A 103 -18.48 4.19 -12.21
N ALA A 104 -18.47 5.29 -11.45
CA ALA A 104 -19.49 6.34 -11.54
C ALA A 104 -19.33 7.24 -12.78
N ASN A 105 -18.15 7.27 -13.42
CA ASN A 105 -17.88 8.04 -14.64
C ASN A 105 -18.37 7.31 -15.91
N VAL A 106 -19.66 6.98 -15.96
CA VAL A 106 -20.27 6.19 -17.06
C VAL A 106 -20.20 6.84 -18.43
N ASN A 107 -19.99 8.16 -18.49
CA ASN A 107 -19.93 8.92 -19.74
C ASN A 107 -18.50 9.18 -20.23
N CYS A 108 -17.49 8.67 -19.52
CA CYS A 108 -16.09 8.97 -19.81
C CYS A 108 -15.85 10.48 -19.95
N ASP A 109 -16.25 11.21 -18.91
CA ASP A 109 -15.96 12.63 -18.81
C ASP A 109 -14.53 12.84 -18.28
N GLU A 110 -13.75 13.67 -18.99
CA GLU A 110 -12.36 13.95 -18.64
C GLU A 110 -12.24 14.65 -17.29
N SER A 111 -13.15 15.58 -16.98
CA SER A 111 -13.14 16.29 -15.71
C SER A 111 -13.45 15.37 -14.53
N ALA A 112 -14.37 14.41 -14.70
CA ALA A 112 -14.63 13.37 -13.72
C ALA A 112 -13.42 12.46 -13.52
N LEU A 113 -12.72 12.06 -14.59
CA LEU A 113 -11.47 11.30 -14.48
C LEU A 113 -10.40 12.07 -13.67
N MET A 114 -10.18 13.35 -13.98
CA MET A 114 -9.25 14.20 -13.24
C MET A 114 -9.62 14.33 -11.77
N LEU A 115 -10.91 14.46 -11.44
CA LEU A 115 -11.39 14.52 -10.06
C LEU A 115 -11.15 13.20 -9.33
N CYS A 116 -11.41 12.06 -9.97
CA CYS A 116 -11.14 10.74 -9.39
C CYS A 116 -9.64 10.56 -9.11
N THR A 117 -8.77 10.92 -10.05
CA THR A 117 -7.31 10.81 -9.88
C THR A 117 -6.81 11.73 -8.77
N SER A 118 -7.28 12.97 -8.73
CA SER A 118 -6.94 13.92 -7.65
C SER A 118 -7.39 13.43 -6.27
N ALA A 119 -8.57 12.79 -6.20
CA ALA A 119 -9.07 12.18 -4.97
C ALA A 119 -8.22 10.98 -4.53
N LEU A 120 -7.75 10.14 -5.48
CA LEU A 120 -6.81 9.06 -5.19
C LEU A 120 -5.50 9.60 -4.60
N ASP A 121 -4.88 10.59 -5.26
CA ASP A 121 -3.61 11.16 -4.79
C ASP A 121 -3.76 11.77 -3.40
N THR A 122 -4.84 12.51 -3.16
CA THR A 122 -5.15 13.08 -1.85
C THR A 122 -5.31 12.00 -0.78
N ALA A 123 -5.97 10.88 -1.12
CA ALA A 123 -6.16 9.76 -0.19
C ALA A 123 -4.84 9.03 0.12
N LEU A 124 -3.99 8.81 -0.89
CA LEU A 124 -2.68 8.20 -0.71
C LEU A 124 -1.74 9.08 0.11
N ASP A 125 -1.76 10.41 -0.10
CA ASP A 125 -0.96 11.36 0.67
C ASP A 125 -1.43 11.48 2.13
N ALA A 126 -2.69 11.12 2.41
CA ALA A 126 -3.27 11.11 3.75
C ALA A 126 -2.99 9.82 4.53
N CYS A 127 -2.48 8.76 3.88
CA CYS A 127 -2.07 7.54 4.57
C CYS A 127 -0.86 7.81 5.47
N SER A 128 -0.78 7.12 6.62
CA SER A 128 0.46 7.09 7.40
C SER A 128 1.56 6.43 6.59
N GLU A 129 2.81 6.81 6.86
CA GLU A 129 3.98 6.22 6.17
C GLU A 129 3.94 6.40 4.64
N SER A 130 3.35 7.52 4.16
CA SER A 130 3.24 7.83 2.74
C SER A 130 4.59 8.02 2.03
N ASP A 131 5.69 8.15 2.77
CA ASP A 131 7.04 8.10 2.23
C ASP A 131 7.41 6.71 1.67
N LEU A 132 6.72 5.63 2.07
CA LEU A 132 6.86 4.29 1.48
C LEU A 132 6.27 4.20 0.07
N ARG A 133 5.33 5.09 -0.29
CA ARG A 133 4.60 5.07 -1.56
C ARG A 133 5.54 4.94 -2.76
N GLY A 134 6.61 5.75 -2.81
CA GLY A 134 7.54 5.75 -3.94
C GLY A 134 8.28 4.42 -4.12
N SER A 135 8.62 3.74 -3.03
CA SER A 135 9.27 2.42 -3.08
C SER A 135 8.32 1.33 -3.57
N ILE A 136 7.05 1.39 -3.15
CA ILE A 136 6.01 0.44 -3.56
C ILE A 136 5.60 0.68 -5.02
N GLU A 137 5.40 1.93 -5.43
CA GLU A 137 5.00 2.30 -6.80
C GLU A 137 6.07 1.94 -7.85
N ALA A 138 7.33 1.83 -7.45
CA ALA A 138 8.40 1.35 -8.34
C ALA A 138 8.25 -0.13 -8.76
N CYS A 139 7.36 -0.88 -8.11
CA CYS A 139 7.06 -2.29 -8.41
C CYS A 139 5.81 -2.49 -9.29
N LEU A 140 5.08 -1.42 -9.62
CA LEU A 140 3.79 -1.46 -10.34
C LEU A 140 3.92 -1.26 -11.85
#